data_AF-A0A9Q1BBH3-F1
#
_entry.id   AF-A0A9Q1BBH3-F1
#
_cell.length_a   1.000
_cell.length_b   1.000
_cell.length_c   1.000
_cell.angle_alpha   90.00
_cell.angle_beta   90.00
_cell.angle_gamma   90.00
#
_symmetry.space_group_name_H-M   'P 1'
#
loop_
_entity.id
_entity.type
_entity.pdbx_description
1 polymer ?
#
loop_
_entity_poly.entity_id
_entity_poly.type
_entity_poly.pdbx_seq_one_letter_code
_entity_poly.pdbx_strand_id
1 'polypeptide(L)'
;MYPDELEFTYEFDFNTINFLDIRIQRSKEGFLSTDLFVKPTFKNLYLRYDSYHSKSTLDNIMSKTFKDNFHRPPAVVFRQPPNLKSLLVRAKLSQSFSVESKGCFKTHSKRCVTCSALKETAFVQSHYTGQKFKLFHNTTCDSVGLVYLINCLDCKKQYVGETGGELRIRHRGHRQEIRKANTPLGKHFQSCKNFELIGIEKLVNNSKRVREEVELKWIYRLNTFAPVGMNVKEVSHDI
;
A
#
# COMPACT_ATOMS: atom_id res chain seq x y z
N MET A 1 2.42 -10.26 -41.41
CA MET A 1 1.55 -9.08 -41.20
C MET A 1 1.13 -9.14 -39.73
N TYR A 2 1.78 -8.37 -38.86
CA TYR A 2 1.41 -8.27 -37.45
C TYR A 2 0.29 -7.22 -37.31
N PRO A 3 -0.67 -7.39 -36.41
CA PRO A 3 -1.70 -6.36 -36.19
C PRO A 3 -1.03 -5.11 -35.60
N ASP A 4 -1.22 -3.97 -36.28
CA ASP A 4 -0.43 -2.75 -36.06
C ASP A 4 -0.85 -1.91 -34.85
N GLU A 5 -1.98 -2.17 -34.19
CA GLU A 5 -2.40 -1.37 -33.02
C GLU A 5 -3.03 -2.26 -31.94
N LEU A 6 -2.42 -2.24 -30.75
CA LEU A 6 -2.98 -2.84 -29.54
C LEU A 6 -4.04 -1.90 -28.97
N GLU A 7 -5.31 -2.22 -29.17
CA GLU A 7 -6.43 -1.49 -28.55
C GLU A 7 -6.68 -2.01 -27.13
N PHE A 8 -6.53 -1.13 -26.15
CA PHE A 8 -6.86 -1.44 -24.76
C PHE A 8 -8.32 -1.08 -24.48
N THR A 9 -9.08 -2.08 -24.02
CA THR A 9 -10.44 -1.87 -23.52
C THR A 9 -10.41 -1.74 -22.00
N TYR A 10 -11.14 -0.78 -21.44
CA TYR A 10 -11.38 -0.70 -20.00
C TYR A 10 -12.88 -0.76 -19.72
N GLU A 11 -13.24 -1.41 -18.61
CA GLU A 11 -14.61 -1.46 -18.09
C GLU A 11 -14.58 -0.93 -16.65
N PHE A 12 -15.56 -0.10 -16.29
CA PHE A 12 -15.69 0.44 -14.94
C PHE A 12 -17.14 0.39 -14.47
N ASP A 13 -17.34 0.11 -13.19
CA ASP A 13 -18.63 0.20 -12.52
C ASP A 13 -18.40 0.48 -11.02
N PHE A 14 -19.31 1.22 -10.40
CA PHE A 14 -19.16 1.64 -9.00
C PHE A 14 -19.50 0.55 -7.98
N ASN A 15 -20.23 -0.49 -8.41
CA ASN A 15 -20.81 -1.50 -7.54
C ASN A 15 -20.39 -2.93 -7.89
N THR A 16 -20.07 -3.23 -9.15
CA THR A 16 -19.79 -4.58 -9.64
C THR A 16 -18.84 -4.59 -10.83
N ILE A 17 -17.68 -5.25 -10.72
CA ILE A 17 -16.76 -5.45 -11.84
C ILE A 17 -16.42 -6.93 -12.01
N ASN A 18 -16.32 -7.41 -13.25
CA ASN A 18 -15.87 -8.76 -13.54
C ASN A 18 -14.36 -8.75 -13.80
N PHE A 19 -13.63 -9.67 -13.18
CA PHE A 19 -12.21 -9.90 -13.42
C PHE A 19 -11.96 -11.41 -13.51
N LEU A 20 -11.50 -11.85 -14.67
CA LEU A 20 -11.34 -13.28 -15.00
C LEU A 20 -12.64 -14.07 -14.76
N ASP A 21 -12.63 -15.01 -13.81
CA ASP A 21 -13.72 -15.89 -13.40
C ASP A 21 -14.45 -15.37 -12.14
N ILE A 22 -14.19 -14.14 -11.71
CA ILE A 22 -14.76 -13.55 -10.49
C ILE A 22 -15.56 -12.30 -10.82
N ARG A 23 -16.74 -12.20 -10.23
CA ARG A 23 -17.52 -10.97 -10.11
C ARG A 23 -17.27 -10.35 -8.74
N ILE A 24 -16.66 -9.18 -8.71
CA ILE A 24 -16.40 -8.42 -7.49
C ILE A 24 -17.55 -7.44 -7.30
N GLN A 25 -18.20 -7.45 -6.14
CA GLN A 25 -19.32 -6.58 -5.80
C GLN A 25 -19.03 -5.81 -4.52
N ARG A 26 -19.52 -4.56 -4.43
CA ARG A 26 -19.43 -3.72 -3.25
C ARG A 26 -20.76 -3.68 -2.52
N SER A 27 -20.78 -4.14 -1.28
CA SER A 27 -21.94 -4.04 -0.38
C SER A 27 -22.20 -2.58 0.03
N LYS A 28 -23.46 -2.26 0.37
CA LYS A 28 -23.88 -0.95 0.91
C LYS A 28 -23.11 -0.54 2.17
N GLU A 29 -22.59 -1.51 2.92
CA GLU A 29 -21.78 -1.32 4.13
C GLU A 29 -20.28 -1.15 3.84
N GLY A 30 -19.87 -1.17 2.56
CA GLY A 30 -18.48 -0.94 2.14
C GLY A 30 -17.60 -2.19 2.05
N PHE A 31 -18.13 -3.37 2.38
CA PHE A 31 -17.42 -4.64 2.19
C PHE A 31 -17.45 -5.10 0.73
N LEU A 32 -16.39 -5.81 0.31
CA LEU A 32 -16.35 -6.48 -0.99
C LEU A 32 -16.87 -7.92 -0.86
N SER A 33 -17.85 -8.28 -1.68
CA SER A 33 -18.26 -9.66 -1.90
C SER A 33 -17.76 -10.15 -3.26
N THR A 34 -17.47 -11.44 -3.36
CA THR A 34 -17.02 -12.07 -4.61
C THR A 34 -17.97 -13.19 -4.98
N ASP A 35 -18.49 -13.14 -6.20
CA ASP A 35 -19.30 -14.19 -6.80
C ASP A 35 -18.62 -14.78 -8.05
N LEU A 36 -19.10 -15.92 -8.53
CA LEU A 36 -18.59 -16.54 -9.74
C LEU A 36 -19.07 -15.76 -10.97
N PHE A 37 -18.14 -15.31 -11.82
CA PHE A 37 -18.49 -14.77 -13.13
C PHE A 37 -18.40 -15.86 -14.19
N VAL A 38 -19.54 -16.18 -14.79
CA VAL A 38 -19.62 -17.10 -15.93
C VAL A 38 -19.85 -16.26 -17.19
N LYS A 39 -18.96 -16.40 -18.17
CA LYS A 39 -19.10 -15.69 -19.45
C LYS A 39 -20.45 -16.06 -20.10
N PRO A 40 -21.15 -15.12 -20.76
CA PRO A 40 -22.42 -15.40 -21.44
C PRO A 40 -22.35 -16.52 -22.48
N THR A 41 -21.14 -16.83 -22.98
CA THR A 41 -20.87 -17.91 -23.94
C THR A 41 -20.78 -19.30 -23.30
N PHE A 42 -20.86 -19.42 -21.97
CA PHE A 42 -20.77 -20.71 -21.29
C PHE A 42 -22.07 -21.49 -21.44
N LYS A 43 -22.02 -22.56 -22.24
CA LYS A 43 -23.21 -23.36 -22.59
C LYS A 43 -23.62 -24.40 -21.53
N ASN A 44 -23.04 -24.37 -20.32
CA ASN A 44 -23.25 -25.39 -19.26
C ASN A 44 -23.25 -26.83 -19.85
N LEU A 45 -22.25 -27.14 -20.69
CA LEU A 45 -22.20 -28.39 -21.44
C LEU A 45 -21.93 -29.56 -20.49
N TYR A 46 -22.85 -30.51 -20.45
CA TYR A 46 -22.69 -31.80 -19.79
C TYR A 46 -22.12 -32.81 -20.78
N LEU A 47 -21.10 -33.56 -20.37
CA LEU A 47 -20.51 -34.62 -21.17
C LEU A 47 -21.06 -35.97 -20.71
N ARG A 48 -21.79 -36.71 -21.54
CA ARG A 48 -22.22 -38.05 -21.13
C ARG A 48 -21.02 -38.99 -21.04
N TYR A 49 -20.98 -39.86 -20.04
CA TYR A 49 -19.86 -40.79 -19.87
C TYR A 49 -19.74 -41.82 -21.02
N ASP A 50 -20.87 -42.18 -21.62
CA ASP A 50 -20.95 -43.10 -22.76
C ASP A 50 -20.66 -42.44 -24.12
N SER A 51 -20.19 -41.20 -24.12
CA SER A 51 -19.76 -40.51 -25.32
C SER A 51 -18.46 -41.12 -25.88
N TYR A 52 -18.25 -41.01 -27.18
CA TYR A 52 -17.05 -41.51 -27.89
C TYR A 52 -15.81 -40.63 -27.67
N HIS A 53 -15.69 -39.98 -26.51
CA HIS A 53 -14.51 -39.21 -26.14
C HIS A 53 -13.41 -40.11 -25.56
N SER A 54 -12.17 -39.64 -25.60
CA SER A 54 -11.03 -40.42 -25.11
C SER A 54 -11.17 -40.73 -23.61
N LYS A 55 -10.74 -41.94 -23.19
CA LYS A 55 -10.76 -42.34 -21.77
C LYS A 55 -10.02 -41.35 -20.88
N SER A 56 -8.91 -40.78 -21.35
CA SER A 56 -8.15 -39.76 -20.62
C SER A 56 -8.98 -38.50 -20.35
N THR A 57 -9.77 -38.05 -21.33
CA THR A 57 -10.67 -36.89 -21.16
C THR A 57 -11.75 -37.19 -20.12
N LEU A 58 -12.39 -38.37 -20.20
CA LEU A 58 -13.43 -38.77 -19.24
C LEU A 58 -12.87 -38.93 -17.82
N ASP A 59 -11.66 -39.50 -17.69
CA ASP A 59 -11.01 -39.76 -16.41
C ASP A 59 -10.54 -38.48 -15.70
N ASN A 60 -10.06 -37.48 -16.46
CA ASN A 60 -9.63 -36.20 -15.88
C ASN A 60 -10.81 -35.39 -15.32
N ILE A 61 -12.01 -35.60 -15.87
CA ILE A 61 -13.20 -34.90 -15.44
C ILE A 61 -13.82 -35.59 -14.20
N MET A 62 -13.77 -36.93 -14.11
CA MET A 62 -14.33 -37.67 -12.97
C MET A 62 -13.41 -37.66 -11.75
N SER A 63 -13.92 -37.21 -10.59
CA SER A 63 -13.18 -37.33 -9.33
C SER A 63 -13.12 -38.80 -8.87
N LYS A 64 -12.06 -39.18 -8.16
CA LYS A 64 -11.87 -40.54 -7.64
C LYS A 64 -13.05 -40.99 -6.77
N THR A 65 -13.56 -40.07 -5.94
CA THR A 65 -14.74 -40.25 -5.06
C THR A 65 -16.03 -40.54 -5.83
N PHE A 66 -16.18 -40.06 -7.07
CA PHE A 66 -17.36 -40.31 -7.89
C PHE A 66 -17.37 -41.71 -8.51
N LYS A 67 -16.20 -42.30 -8.78
CA LYS A 67 -16.06 -43.64 -9.39
C LYS A 67 -16.48 -44.75 -8.44
N ASP A 68 -16.27 -44.56 -7.14
CA ASP A 68 -16.46 -45.61 -6.13
C ASP A 68 -17.91 -45.70 -5.61
N ASN A 69 -18.76 -44.69 -5.86
CA ASN A 69 -20.09 -44.56 -5.24
C ASN A 69 -21.29 -44.77 -6.19
N PHE A 70 -21.08 -45.06 -7.47
CA PHE A 70 -22.17 -45.26 -8.42
C PHE A 70 -21.98 -46.52 -9.27
N HIS A 71 -23.02 -47.38 -9.33
CA HIS A 71 -23.01 -48.63 -10.12
C HIS A 71 -23.02 -48.41 -11.64
N ARG A 72 -23.42 -47.22 -12.11
CA ARG A 72 -23.24 -46.77 -13.49
C ARG A 72 -22.71 -45.33 -13.48
N PRO A 73 -21.71 -45.01 -14.32
CA PRO A 73 -21.12 -43.69 -14.34
C PRO A 73 -22.17 -42.66 -14.83
N PRO A 74 -22.48 -41.62 -14.03
CA PRO A 74 -23.47 -40.61 -14.40
C PRO A 74 -22.93 -39.69 -15.52
N ALA A 75 -23.80 -38.80 -16.03
CA ALA A 75 -23.36 -37.70 -16.88
C ALA A 75 -22.26 -36.90 -16.16
N VAL A 76 -21.16 -36.66 -16.88
CA VAL A 76 -19.93 -36.09 -16.35
C VAL A 76 -19.98 -34.57 -16.49
N VAL A 77 -19.86 -33.87 -15.36
CA VAL A 77 -19.75 -32.41 -15.30
C VAL A 77 -18.28 -32.03 -15.41
N PHE A 78 -17.92 -31.12 -16.31
CA PHE A 78 -16.55 -30.59 -16.39
C PHE A 78 -16.10 -30.09 -15.01
N ARG A 79 -15.00 -30.67 -14.51
CA ARG A 79 -14.43 -30.32 -13.22
C ARG A 79 -13.93 -28.90 -13.31
N GLN A 80 -14.49 -28.02 -12.48
CA GLN A 80 -14.09 -26.61 -12.47
C GLN A 80 -12.58 -26.52 -12.21
N PRO A 81 -11.78 -25.87 -13.08
CA PRO A 81 -10.39 -25.60 -12.77
C PRO A 81 -10.33 -24.76 -11.49
N PRO A 82 -9.29 -24.92 -10.66
CA PRO A 82 -9.18 -24.16 -9.41
C PRO A 82 -9.28 -22.67 -9.72
N ASN A 83 -10.41 -22.07 -9.33
CA ASN A 83 -10.67 -20.64 -9.49
C ASN A 83 -9.78 -19.85 -8.54
N LEU A 84 -9.54 -18.57 -8.85
CA LEU A 84 -8.66 -17.72 -8.04
C LEU A 84 -9.10 -17.68 -6.58
N LYS A 85 -10.41 -17.70 -6.28
CA LYS A 85 -10.94 -17.83 -4.92
C LYS A 85 -10.45 -19.13 -4.24
N SER A 86 -10.52 -20.28 -4.90
CA SER A 86 -10.09 -21.58 -4.35
C SER A 86 -8.58 -21.71 -4.19
N LEU A 87 -7.80 -21.03 -5.05
CA LEU A 87 -6.35 -20.90 -4.95
C LEU A 87 -5.98 -20.01 -3.74
N LEU A 88 -6.65 -18.87 -3.59
CA LEU A 88 -6.38 -17.89 -2.52
C LEU A 88 -6.90 -18.33 -1.15
N VAL A 89 -8.02 -19.06 -1.07
CA VAL A 89 -8.61 -19.50 0.20
C VAL A 89 -7.82 -20.65 0.84
N ARG A 90 -7.09 -21.45 0.05
CA ARG A 90 -6.18 -22.51 0.56
C ARG A 90 -4.76 -22.05 0.82
N ALA A 91 -4.35 -20.91 0.25
CA ALA A 91 -3.15 -20.24 0.70
C ALA A 91 -3.41 -19.78 2.13
N LYS A 92 -3.11 -20.65 3.11
CA LYS A 92 -2.85 -20.20 4.47
C LYS A 92 -1.71 -19.20 4.36
N LEU A 93 -2.03 -17.92 4.25
CA LEU A 93 -1.16 -16.91 4.83
C LEU A 93 -1.02 -17.39 6.28
N SER A 94 0.18 -17.86 6.64
CA SER A 94 0.47 -18.23 8.02
C SER A 94 0.06 -17.02 8.85
N GLN A 95 -1.06 -17.12 9.57
CA GLN A 95 -1.51 -16.08 10.46
C GLN A 95 -0.72 -16.20 11.75
N SER A 96 0.59 -16.08 11.59
CA SER A 96 1.57 -15.64 12.55
C SER A 96 2.10 -14.27 12.10
N PHE A 97 1.23 -13.42 11.57
CA PHE A 97 1.53 -11.99 11.58
C PHE A 97 1.36 -11.55 13.03
N SER A 98 2.47 -11.38 13.73
CA SER A 98 2.52 -10.37 14.78
C SER A 98 1.82 -9.13 14.19
N VAL A 99 0.76 -8.65 14.83
CA VAL A 99 0.14 -7.39 14.42
C VAL A 99 1.23 -6.33 14.64
N GLU A 100 2.01 -6.06 13.60
CA GLU A 100 3.02 -5.01 13.66
C GLU A 100 2.27 -3.73 14.01
N SER A 101 2.61 -3.17 15.16
CA SER A 101 2.04 -1.91 15.59
C SER A 101 2.34 -0.87 14.50
N LYS A 102 1.29 -0.19 14.02
CA LYS A 102 1.42 0.85 12.99
C LYS A 102 1.63 2.18 13.68
N GLY A 103 2.59 2.95 13.19
CA GLY A 103 3.00 4.21 13.80
C GLY A 103 4.49 4.44 13.77
N CYS A 104 4.91 5.47 14.50
CA CYS A 104 6.30 5.80 14.77
C CYS A 104 6.66 5.31 16.17
N PHE A 105 7.80 4.65 16.33
CA PHE A 105 8.22 4.01 17.59
C PHE A 105 9.72 4.23 17.86
N LYS A 106 10.09 4.28 19.15
CA LYS A 106 11.48 4.34 19.59
C LYS A 106 12.02 2.91 19.73
N THR A 107 13.11 2.62 19.05
CA THR A 107 13.73 1.28 19.07
C THR A 107 14.92 1.18 20.02
N HIS A 108 15.68 2.26 20.18
CA HIS A 108 16.89 2.26 20.99
C HIS A 108 16.66 2.78 22.41
N SER A 109 17.59 2.42 23.29
CA SER A 109 17.71 3.01 24.63
C SER A 109 18.01 4.52 24.58
N LYS A 110 18.05 5.14 25.77
CA LYS A 110 18.16 6.61 25.97
C LYS A 110 19.38 7.29 25.31
N ARG A 111 20.34 6.55 24.74
CA ARG A 111 21.54 7.11 24.08
C ARG A 111 21.31 7.57 22.64
N CYS A 112 20.25 7.11 21.97
CA CYS A 112 19.98 7.53 20.60
C CYS A 112 19.33 8.92 20.54
N VAL A 113 20.07 9.92 20.05
CA VAL A 113 19.60 11.31 19.88
C VAL A 113 18.38 11.42 18.95
N THR A 114 18.25 10.51 17.99
CA THR A 114 17.06 10.47 17.13
C THR A 114 15.87 9.91 17.89
N CYS A 115 16.04 8.86 18.70
CA CYS A 115 14.95 8.34 19.54
C CYS A 115 14.48 9.34 20.59
N SER A 116 15.34 10.22 21.10
CA SER A 116 14.88 11.30 21.99
C SER A 116 13.98 12.32 21.26
N ALA A 117 14.26 12.61 19.98
CA ALA A 117 13.46 13.52 19.16
C ALA A 117 12.22 12.85 18.54
N LEU A 118 12.22 11.52 18.38
CA LEU A 118 11.07 10.80 17.84
C LEU A 118 9.87 10.92 18.78
N LYS A 119 8.69 11.10 18.19
CA LYS A 119 7.41 10.98 18.89
C LYS A 119 6.75 9.66 18.55
N GLU A 120 6.37 8.93 19.61
CA GLU A 120 5.63 7.69 19.45
C GLU A 120 4.16 8.01 19.22
N THR A 121 3.64 7.61 18.07
CA THR A 121 2.26 7.90 17.68
C THR A 121 1.80 7.02 16.53
N ALA A 122 0.51 6.72 16.49
CA ALA A 122 -0.16 6.08 15.36
C ALA A 122 -0.88 7.08 14.43
N PHE A 123 -0.83 8.38 14.77
CA PHE A 123 -1.52 9.44 14.03
C PHE A 123 -0.67 10.72 13.95
N VAL A 124 -0.87 11.48 12.89
CA VAL A 124 -0.34 12.85 12.74
C VAL A 124 -1.48 13.81 12.45
N GLN A 125 -1.31 15.08 12.80
CA GLN A 125 -2.30 16.11 12.58
C GLN A 125 -1.66 17.29 11.86
N SER A 126 -2.37 17.89 10.90
CA SER A 126 -1.99 19.20 10.38
C SER A 126 -2.24 20.25 11.46
N HIS A 127 -1.22 20.99 11.84
CA HIS A 127 -1.38 22.13 12.75
C HIS A 127 -2.10 23.31 12.07
N TYR A 128 -2.19 23.32 10.74
CA TYR A 128 -2.90 24.35 10.00
C TYR A 128 -4.39 24.03 9.84
N THR A 129 -4.73 22.87 9.26
CA THR A 129 -6.13 22.51 8.97
C THR A 129 -6.81 21.77 10.13
N GLY A 130 -6.04 21.28 11.09
CA GLY A 130 -6.53 20.40 12.16
C GLY A 130 -6.83 18.96 11.70
N GLN A 131 -6.67 18.64 10.41
CA GLN A 131 -6.97 17.31 9.88
C GLN A 131 -6.03 16.24 10.46
N LYS A 132 -6.61 15.11 10.91
CA LYS A 132 -5.87 13.97 11.48
C LYS A 132 -5.71 12.85 10.46
N PHE A 133 -4.53 12.25 10.41
CA PHE A 133 -4.16 11.18 9.50
C PHE A 133 -3.63 9.98 10.28
N LYS A 134 -4.11 8.78 9.94
CA LYS A 134 -3.64 7.52 10.52
C LYS A 134 -2.36 7.06 9.82
N LEU A 135 -1.40 6.58 10.59
CA LEU A 135 -0.16 5.99 10.08
C LEU A 135 -0.38 4.50 9.77
N PHE A 136 0.11 4.06 8.61
CA PHE A 136 -0.13 2.70 8.12
C PHE A 136 1.08 1.78 8.21
N HIS A 137 2.26 2.32 8.50
CA HIS A 137 3.52 1.60 8.54
C HIS A 137 4.12 1.65 9.95
N ASN A 138 4.89 0.64 10.31
CA ASN A 138 5.79 0.71 11.46
C ASN A 138 7.07 1.45 11.03
N THR A 139 7.35 2.57 11.70
CA THR A 139 8.53 3.41 11.43
C THR A 139 9.32 3.65 12.69
N THR A 140 10.63 3.67 12.54
CA THR A 140 11.61 3.79 13.63
C THR A 140 12.78 4.65 13.16
N CYS A 141 13.75 4.95 14.03
CA CYS A 141 14.93 5.73 13.61
C CYS A 141 15.85 5.00 12.63
N ASP A 142 15.74 3.67 12.51
CA ASP A 142 16.52 2.83 11.59
C ASP A 142 15.78 2.54 10.29
N SER A 143 14.54 3.02 10.18
CA SER A 143 13.78 2.85 8.95
C SER A 143 14.42 3.67 7.82
N VAL A 144 14.54 3.03 6.65
CA VAL A 144 15.07 3.58 5.40
C VAL A 144 13.94 3.85 4.42
N GLY A 145 14.17 4.70 3.43
CA GLY A 145 13.24 4.94 2.32
C GLY A 145 11.87 5.41 2.80
N LEU A 146 11.83 6.55 3.47
CA LEU A 146 10.59 7.06 4.08
C LEU A 146 10.46 8.57 3.97
N VAL A 147 9.22 9.02 4.09
CA VAL A 147 8.85 10.41 4.32
C VAL A 147 8.61 10.60 5.81
N TYR A 148 9.10 11.72 6.36
CA TYR A 148 8.98 12.09 7.76
C TYR A 148 8.43 13.50 7.93
N LEU A 149 7.92 13.76 9.13
CA LEU A 149 7.38 15.03 9.57
C LEU A 149 8.23 15.55 10.74
N ILE A 150 8.57 16.83 10.71
CA ILE A 150 9.12 17.58 11.83
C ILE A 150 8.07 18.61 12.26
N ASN A 151 7.66 18.54 13.53
CA ASN A 151 6.83 19.58 14.12
C ASN A 151 7.71 20.48 15.01
N CYS A 152 7.67 21.78 14.77
CA CYS A 152 8.22 22.75 15.69
C CYS A 152 7.30 22.90 16.89
N LEU A 153 7.82 22.70 18.10
CA LEU A 153 7.04 22.77 19.33
C LEU A 153 6.88 24.21 19.82
N ASP A 154 7.75 25.13 19.38
CA ASP A 154 7.74 26.54 19.78
C ASP A 154 6.71 27.35 18.98
N CYS A 155 6.72 27.25 17.65
CA CYS A 155 5.85 28.06 16.77
C CYS A 155 4.78 27.24 16.02
N LYS A 156 4.70 25.92 16.25
CA LYS A 156 3.76 24.98 15.63
C LYS A 156 3.86 24.81 14.11
N LYS A 157 4.84 25.44 13.45
CA LYS A 157 5.11 25.18 12.03
C LYS A 157 5.53 23.72 11.81
N GLN A 158 5.22 23.21 10.64
CA GLN A 158 5.51 21.83 10.24
C GLN A 158 6.41 21.80 9.00
N TYR A 159 7.25 20.78 8.90
CA TYR A 159 8.14 20.49 7.78
C TYR A 159 8.01 19.02 7.39
N VAL A 160 7.85 18.74 6.11
CA VAL A 160 7.90 17.37 5.57
C VAL A 160 9.20 17.21 4.80
N GLY A 161 9.84 16.04 4.90
CA GLY A 161 11.03 15.71 4.12
C GLY A 161 11.11 14.23 3.80
N GLU A 162 11.92 13.88 2.80
CA GLU A 162 12.26 12.50 2.43
C GLU A 162 13.66 12.07 2.89
N THR A 163 13.84 10.77 3.12
CA THR A 163 15.17 10.17 3.15
C THR A 163 15.21 8.82 2.44
N GLY A 164 16.19 8.64 1.56
CA GLY A 164 16.55 7.33 1.01
C GLY A 164 17.30 6.44 2.01
N GLY A 165 18.13 7.04 2.87
CA GLY A 165 18.86 6.34 3.94
C GLY A 165 18.08 6.29 5.25
N GLU A 166 18.73 5.82 6.32
CA GLU A 166 18.12 5.73 7.66
C GLU A 166 17.70 7.11 8.19
N LEU A 167 16.53 7.19 8.82
CA LEU A 167 16.01 8.43 9.40
C LEU A 167 16.98 9.07 10.42
N ARG A 168 17.69 8.27 11.21
CA ARG A 168 18.70 8.78 12.15
C ARG A 168 19.88 9.48 11.48
N ILE A 169 20.26 9.03 10.29
CA ILE A 169 21.33 9.65 9.50
C ILE A 169 20.83 10.97 8.93
N ARG A 170 19.60 11.00 8.42
CA ARG A 170 18.96 12.24 7.95
C ARG A 170 18.84 13.28 9.07
N HIS A 171 18.40 12.87 10.25
CA HIS A 171 18.29 13.73 11.44
C HIS A 171 19.66 14.25 11.90
N ARG A 172 20.73 13.45 11.83
CA ARG A 172 22.10 13.93 12.05
C ARG A 172 22.48 15.02 11.03
N GLY A 173 22.11 14.84 9.76
CA GLY A 173 22.27 15.85 8.71
C GLY A 173 21.58 17.17 9.07
N HIS A 174 20.31 17.11 9.49
CA HIS A 174 19.57 18.29 9.94
C HIS A 174 20.25 19.02 11.11
N ARG A 175 20.79 18.30 12.10
CA ARG A 175 21.55 18.95 13.19
C ARG A 175 22.74 19.76 12.68
N GLN A 176 23.40 19.33 11.58
CA GLN A 176 24.45 20.12 10.95
C GLN A 176 23.91 21.32 10.18
N GLU A 177 22.78 21.17 9.48
CA GLU A 177 22.10 22.28 8.79
C GLU A 177 21.66 23.36 9.79
N ILE A 178 21.15 22.98 10.95
CA ILE A 178 20.77 23.90 12.04
C ILE A 178 21.98 24.67 12.54
N ARG A 179 23.08 23.96 12.85
CA ARG A 179 24.33 24.59 13.29
C ARG A 179 24.87 25.59 12.27
N LYS A 180 24.72 25.31 10.97
CA LYS A 180 25.19 26.16 9.87
C LYS A 180 24.17 27.23 9.43
N ALA A 181 22.91 27.12 9.82
CA ALA A 181 21.80 27.98 9.40
C ALA A 181 21.70 28.16 7.87
N ASN A 182 21.98 27.11 7.10
CA ASN A 182 22.10 27.21 5.63
C ASN A 182 20.87 26.74 4.85
N THR A 183 19.98 25.95 5.46
CA THR A 183 18.69 25.55 4.87
C THR A 183 17.53 26.32 5.50
N PRO A 184 16.36 26.45 4.85
CA PRO A 184 15.18 27.05 5.47
C PRO A 184 14.84 26.42 6.84
N LEU A 185 14.94 25.08 6.92
CA LEU A 185 14.79 24.32 8.16
C LEU A 185 15.87 24.69 9.20
N GLY A 186 17.14 24.75 8.77
CA GLY A 186 18.25 25.08 9.65
C GLY A 186 18.16 26.50 10.23
N LYS A 187 17.77 27.48 9.39
CA LYS A 187 17.51 28.86 9.81
C LYS A 187 16.35 28.95 10.79
N HIS A 188 15.28 28.18 10.56
CA HIS A 188 14.14 28.13 11.47
C HIS A 188 14.54 27.66 12.87
N PHE A 189 15.31 26.57 12.96
CA PHE A 189 15.70 26.00 14.25
C PHE A 189 16.93 26.66 14.90
N GLN A 190 17.37 27.81 14.40
CA GLN A 190 18.22 28.73 15.16
C GLN A 190 17.40 29.54 16.17
N SER A 191 16.19 29.96 15.79
CA SER A 191 15.29 30.72 16.66
C SER A 191 14.35 29.82 17.47
N CYS A 192 13.84 28.74 16.87
CA CYS A 192 13.10 27.69 17.57
C CYS A 192 14.04 26.55 17.98
N LYS A 193 13.97 26.06 19.21
CA LYS A 193 14.89 25.01 19.71
C LYS A 193 14.21 23.65 19.87
N ASN A 194 12.89 23.62 20.01
CA ASN A 194 12.16 22.41 20.35
C ASN A 194 11.43 21.84 19.12
N PHE A 195 11.67 20.57 18.82
CA PHE A 195 10.96 19.85 17.77
C PHE A 195 10.74 18.38 18.09
N GLU A 196 9.76 17.79 17.41
CA GLU A 196 9.51 16.35 17.38
C GLU A 196 9.61 15.82 15.95
N LEU A 197 10.11 14.61 15.81
CA LEU A 197 10.27 13.89 14.54
C LEU A 197 9.30 12.71 14.47
N ILE A 198 8.68 12.47 13.32
CA ILE A 198 7.73 11.37 13.12
C ILE A 198 7.95 10.77 11.74
N GLY A 199 8.17 9.45 11.65
CA GLY A 199 8.10 8.73 10.37
C GLY A 199 6.63 8.57 9.95
N ILE A 200 6.25 9.06 8.76
CA ILE A 200 4.84 9.12 8.36
C ILE A 200 4.47 8.11 7.26
N GLU A 201 5.37 7.86 6.30
CA GLU A 201 5.12 6.90 5.22
C GLU A 201 6.41 6.20 4.82
N LYS A 202 6.46 4.87 4.95
CA LYS A 202 7.60 4.04 4.55
C LYS A 202 7.31 3.44 3.18
N LEU A 203 8.28 3.50 2.28
CA LEU A 203 8.09 3.15 0.88
C LEU A 203 8.74 1.81 0.57
N VAL A 204 8.02 0.96 -0.17
CA VAL A 204 8.55 -0.32 -0.66
C VAL A 204 9.58 -0.06 -1.78
N ASN A 205 9.27 0.87 -2.67
CA ASN A 205 10.19 1.34 -3.70
C ASN A 205 10.94 2.58 -3.20
N ASN A 206 12.23 2.42 -2.92
CA ASN A 206 13.11 3.48 -2.44
C ASN A 206 13.78 4.27 -3.59
N SER A 207 13.08 4.48 -4.71
CA SER A 207 13.57 5.36 -5.78
C SER A 207 13.34 6.82 -5.41
N LYS A 208 14.28 7.70 -5.78
CA LYS A 208 14.22 9.13 -5.48
C LYS A 208 12.90 9.77 -5.95
N ARG A 209 12.51 9.48 -7.20
CA ARG A 209 11.26 9.97 -7.81
C ARG A 209 10.02 9.64 -6.97
N VAL A 210 9.87 8.37 -6.55
CA VAL A 210 8.71 7.95 -5.74
C VAL A 210 8.70 8.65 -4.39
N ARG A 211 9.88 8.85 -3.77
CA ARG A 211 9.96 9.57 -2.50
C ARG A 211 9.57 11.04 -2.64
N GLU A 212 10.03 11.72 -3.69
CA GLU A 212 9.66 13.12 -3.99
C GLU A 212 8.16 13.27 -4.25
N GLU A 213 7.55 12.36 -5.01
CA GLU A 213 6.10 12.35 -5.26
C GLU A 213 5.29 12.19 -3.95
N VAL A 214 5.73 11.31 -3.06
CA VAL A 214 5.05 11.07 -1.77
C VAL A 214 5.32 12.20 -0.77
N GLU A 215 6.52 12.77 -0.77
CA GLU A 215 6.86 13.97 0.01
C GLU A 215 5.94 15.13 -0.38
N LEU A 216 5.83 15.42 -1.68
CA LEU A 216 4.98 16.49 -2.19
C LEU A 216 3.52 16.30 -1.78
N LYS A 217 3.00 15.07 -1.92
CA LYS A 217 1.65 14.70 -1.46
C LYS A 217 1.43 15.03 0.02
N TRP A 218 2.40 14.73 0.89
CA TRP A 218 2.30 15.06 2.32
C TRP A 218 2.47 16.55 2.61
N ILE A 219 3.32 17.25 1.88
CA ILE A 219 3.46 18.71 1.96
C ILE A 219 2.10 19.38 1.74
N TYR A 220 1.38 18.98 0.68
CA TYR A 220 0.04 19.48 0.40
C TYR A 220 -0.98 19.09 1.47
N ARG A 221 -1.02 17.82 1.88
CA ARG A 221 -1.98 17.33 2.89
C ARG A 221 -1.86 18.03 4.23
N LEU A 222 -0.63 18.35 4.65
CA LEU A 222 -0.35 18.99 5.92
C LEU A 222 -0.27 20.53 5.83
N ASN A 223 -0.29 21.09 4.61
CA ASN A 223 -0.06 22.49 4.28
C ASN A 223 1.24 23.05 4.89
N THR A 224 2.36 22.43 4.57
CA THR A 224 3.67 22.78 5.16
C THR A 224 4.48 23.78 4.34
N PHE A 225 3.91 24.37 3.28
CA PHE A 225 4.59 25.44 2.55
C PHE A 225 4.73 26.72 3.38
N ALA A 226 5.86 27.41 3.23
CA ALA A 226 6.05 28.76 3.74
C ALA A 226 4.98 29.71 3.15
N PRO A 227 4.47 30.69 3.94
CA PRO A 227 4.93 31.11 5.26
C PRO A 227 4.36 30.31 6.45
N VAL A 228 3.34 29.49 6.23
CA VAL A 228 2.61 28.78 7.29
C VAL A 228 3.40 27.60 7.82
N GLY A 229 4.05 26.83 6.93
CA GLY A 229 5.02 25.82 7.29
C GLY A 229 6.46 26.22 6.95
N MET A 230 7.32 25.22 6.76
CA MET A 230 8.76 25.39 6.54
C MET A 230 9.25 24.91 5.17
N ASN A 231 8.45 24.17 4.40
CA ASN A 231 8.79 23.77 3.04
C ASN A 231 8.74 24.96 2.09
N VAL A 232 9.72 25.09 1.20
CA VAL A 232 9.77 26.17 0.21
C VAL A 232 9.26 25.63 -1.12
N LYS A 233 8.46 26.41 -1.86
CA LYS A 233 8.09 26.08 -3.23
C LYS A 233 9.33 26.26 -4.10
N GLU A 234 9.75 25.21 -4.81
CA GLU A 234 10.70 25.41 -5.90
C GLU A 234 9.99 26.29 -6.95
N VAL A 235 10.49 27.50 -7.14
CA VAL A 235 10.06 28.35 -8.23
C VAL A 235 10.77 27.78 -9.46
N SER A 236 10.04 27.08 -10.32
CA SER A 236 10.55 26.75 -11.64
C SER A 236 10.98 28.08 -12.28
N HIS A 237 12.27 28.21 -12.52
CA HIS A 237 12.73 29.24 -13.45
C HIS A 237 12.33 28.67 -14.80
N ASP A 238 11.14 29.05 -15.28
CA ASP A 238 10.74 28.77 -16.65
C ASP A 238 11.78 29.47 -17.54
N ILE A 239 12.59 28.65 -18.22
CA ILE A 239 13.51 29.07 -19.28
C ILE A 239 12.72 29.06 -20.59
#